data_AF-A0A6F9AY70-F1
#
_entry.id   AF-A0A6F9AY70-F1
#
_cell.length_a   1.000
_cell.length_b   1.000
_cell.length_c   1.000
_cell.angle_alpha   90.00
_cell.angle_beta   90.00
_cell.angle_gamma   90.00
#
_symmetry.space_group_name_H-M   'P 1'
#
loop_
_entity.id
_entity.type
_entity.pdbx_description
1 polymer ?
#
loop_
_entity_poly.entity_id
_entity_poly.type
_entity_poly.pdbx_seq_one_letter_code
_entity_poly.pdbx_strand_id
1 'polypeptide(L)'
;MSDMVPLEERYKASMVLSGAGDALGYNHGNWEFEKDGAFIHEEVQKRGGLEKLDAIDFPVSDDTIMHLATAEALVKLGFGEGASLPVLYQAMV
;
A
#
# COMPACT_ATOMS: atom_id res chain seq x y z
N MET A 1 11.43 20.89 21.24
CA MET A 1 10.09 20.41 20.84
C MET A 1 10.33 19.62 19.57
N SER A 2 9.92 18.35 19.53
CA SER A 2 10.06 17.51 18.33
C SER A 2 9.38 18.21 17.15
N ASP A 3 10.11 18.40 16.05
CA ASP A 3 9.55 18.84 14.78
C ASP A 3 8.59 17.75 14.30
N MET A 4 7.31 17.90 14.63
CA MET A 4 6.29 16.95 14.19
C MET A 4 6.21 16.99 12.67
N VAL A 5 6.36 15.82 12.04
CA VAL A 5 6.13 15.64 10.61
C VAL A 5 4.75 16.22 10.24
N PRO A 6 4.65 17.10 9.22
CA PRO A 6 3.40 17.70 8.79
C PRO A 6 2.28 16.68 8.56
N LEU A 7 1.03 17.07 8.79
CA LEU A 7 -0.11 16.16 8.60
C LEU A 7 -0.20 15.67 7.15
N GLU A 8 0.00 16.57 6.19
CA GLU A 8 -0.01 16.24 4.77
C GLU A 8 1.07 15.19 4.42
N GLU A 9 2.28 15.35 4.96
CA GLU A 9 3.36 14.40 4.75
C GLU A 9 3.03 13.03 5.34
N ARG A 10 2.37 12.98 6.51
CA ARG A 10 1.88 11.73 7.09
C ARG A 10 0.83 11.05 6.21
N TYR A 11 -0.14 11.79 5.66
CA TYR A 11 -1.14 11.21 4.74
C TYR A 11 -0.49 10.66 3.47
N LYS A 12 0.46 11.40 2.86
CA LYS A 12 1.22 10.93 1.71
C LYS A 12 2.00 9.67 2.04
N ALA A 13 2.71 9.67 3.16
CA ALA A 13 3.47 8.51 3.62
C ALA A 13 2.56 7.31 3.88
N SER A 14 1.38 7.49 4.48
CA SER A 14 0.43 6.39 4.70
C SER A 14 -0.01 5.74 3.39
N MET A 15 -0.37 6.52 2.37
CA MET A 15 -0.76 5.97 1.07
C MET A 15 0.40 5.29 0.35
N VAL A 16 1.57 5.95 0.30
CA VAL A 16 2.74 5.46 -0.44
C VAL A 16 3.37 4.25 0.24
N LEU A 17 3.54 4.26 1.57
CA LEU A 17 4.14 3.14 2.30
C LEU A 17 3.20 1.94 2.39
N SER A 18 1.87 2.14 2.35
CA SER A 18 0.92 1.04 2.17
C SER A 18 1.17 0.33 0.83
N GLY A 19 1.26 1.08 -0.27
CA GLY A 19 1.53 0.51 -1.59
C GLY A 19 2.92 -0.09 -1.73
N ALA A 20 3.95 0.54 -1.15
CA ALA A 20 5.29 -0.01 -1.13
C ALA A 20 5.36 -1.31 -0.32
N GLY A 21 4.69 -1.36 0.84
CA GLY A 21 4.61 -2.58 1.67
C GLY A 21 3.91 -3.72 0.95
N ASP A 22 2.79 -3.43 0.27
CA ASP A 22 2.08 -4.37 -0.60
C ASP A 22 3.00 -4.91 -1.71
N ALA A 23 3.57 -4.05 -2.55
CA ALA A 23 4.47 -4.46 -3.64
C ALA A 23 5.66 -5.29 -3.14
N LEU A 24 6.27 -4.89 -2.02
CA LEU A 24 7.37 -5.61 -1.39
C LEU A 24 6.95 -7.00 -0.91
N GLY A 25 5.81 -7.12 -0.22
CA GLY A 25 5.30 -8.42 0.26
C GLY A 25 4.80 -9.32 -0.88
N TYR A 26 4.28 -8.71 -1.95
CA TYR A 26 3.76 -9.40 -3.12
C TYR A 26 4.87 -9.97 -4.00
N ASN A 27 5.75 -9.11 -4.53
CA ASN A 27 6.83 -9.46 -5.47
C ASN A 27 6.36 -10.43 -6.58
N HIS A 28 5.39 -10.00 -7.39
CA HIS A 28 4.74 -10.84 -8.43
C HIS A 28 4.09 -12.13 -7.90
N GLY A 29 3.65 -12.13 -6.63
CA GLY A 29 3.13 -13.29 -5.91
C GLY A 29 4.20 -14.29 -5.42
N ASN A 30 5.48 -14.07 -5.73
CA ASN A 30 6.54 -15.02 -5.37
C ASN A 30 6.73 -15.12 -3.86
N TRP A 31 6.54 -14.03 -3.12
CA TRP A 31 6.69 -14.02 -1.66
C TRP A 31 5.36 -14.13 -0.93
N GLU A 32 4.27 -13.63 -1.50
CA GLU A 32 2.92 -13.74 -0.92
C GLU A 32 2.49 -15.21 -0.68
N PHE A 33 2.80 -16.09 -1.62
CA PHE A 33 2.42 -17.52 -1.54
C PHE A 33 3.50 -18.42 -0.93
N GLU A 34 4.68 -17.87 -0.63
CA GLU A 34 5.75 -18.59 0.07
C GLU A 34 5.43 -18.69 1.56
N LYS A 35 5.47 -19.91 2.10
CA LYS A 35 5.11 -20.20 3.49
C LYS A 35 6.33 -20.29 4.40
N ASP A 36 7.52 -20.40 3.82
CA ASP A 36 8.79 -20.35 4.55
C ASP A 36 9.30 -18.91 4.64
N GLY A 37 9.03 -18.26 5.78
CA GLY A 37 9.54 -16.92 6.05
C GLY A 37 11.07 -16.85 6.07
N ALA A 38 11.78 -17.92 6.47
CA ALA A 38 13.25 -17.90 6.49
C ALA A 38 13.80 -17.82 5.06
N PHE A 39 13.19 -18.53 4.11
CA PHE A 39 13.53 -18.42 2.69
C PHE A 39 13.33 -16.99 2.15
N ILE A 40 12.20 -16.34 2.47
CA ILE A 40 11.94 -14.95 2.06
C ILE A 40 13.04 -14.02 2.60
N HIS A 41 13.39 -14.16 3.88
CA HIS A 41 14.46 -13.37 4.49
C HIS A 41 15.82 -13.62 3.83
N GLU A 42 16.16 -14.86 3.46
CA GLU A 42 17.37 -15.17 2.71
C GLU A 42 17.39 -14.51 1.32
N GLU A 43 16.29 -14.55 0.58
CA GLU A 43 16.17 -13.90 -0.72
C GLU A 43 16.34 -12.37 -0.61
N VAL A 44 15.75 -11.75 0.40
CA VAL A 44 15.94 -10.31 0.69
C VAL A 44 17.41 -10.01 0.99
N GLN A 45 18.09 -10.83 1.77
CA GLN A 45 19.52 -10.66 2.05
C GLN A 45 20.39 -10.82 0.80
N LYS A 46 20.10 -11.78 -0.07
CA LYS A 46 20.81 -11.96 -1.37
C LYS A 46 20.66 -10.73 -2.27
N ARG A 47 19.54 -10.01 -2.17
CA ARG A 47 19.29 -8.74 -2.87
C ARG A 47 19.92 -7.52 -2.19
N GLY A 48 20.68 -7.71 -1.11
CA GLY A 48 21.40 -6.65 -0.41
C GLY A 48 20.67 -6.08 0.81
N GLY A 49 19.60 -6.73 1.26
CA GLY A 49 18.78 -6.29 2.39
C GLY A 49 17.68 -5.30 1.99
N LEU A 50 16.76 -5.02 2.93
CA LEU A 50 15.58 -4.18 2.68
C LEU A 50 15.93 -2.78 2.15
N GLU A 51 16.98 -2.15 2.68
CA GLU A 51 17.40 -0.80 2.26
C GLU A 51 17.85 -0.73 0.79
N LYS A 52 18.25 -1.87 0.20
CA LYS A 52 18.71 -1.98 -1.19
C LYS A 52 17.69 -2.65 -2.10
N LEU A 53 16.55 -3.07 -1.55
CA LEU A 53 15.52 -3.75 -2.30
C LEU A 53 14.75 -2.71 -3.12
N ASP A 54 14.94 -2.75 -4.44
CA ASP A 54 14.21 -1.90 -5.36
C ASP A 54 12.87 -2.54 -5.72
N ALA A 55 11.79 -1.85 -5.38
CA ALA A 55 10.42 -2.29 -5.67
C ALA A 55 9.86 -1.70 -6.97
N ILE A 56 10.67 -0.99 -7.77
CA ILE A 56 10.20 -0.34 -9.00
C ILE A 56 9.55 -1.33 -9.99
N ASP A 57 10.07 -2.55 -10.03
CA ASP A 57 9.56 -3.63 -10.89
C ASP A 57 8.57 -4.55 -10.14
N PHE A 58 8.24 -4.27 -8.89
CA PHE A 58 7.28 -5.06 -8.12
C PHE A 58 5.90 -4.43 -8.28
N PRO A 59 4.96 -5.10 -8.97
CA PRO A 59 3.60 -4.60 -9.04
C PRO A 59 2.98 -4.60 -7.64
N VAL A 60 2.05 -3.70 -7.41
CA VAL A 60 1.13 -3.78 -6.26
C VAL A 60 0.11 -4.90 -6.49
N SER A 61 -0.44 -5.47 -5.43
CA SER A 61 -1.52 -6.47 -5.50
C SER A 61 -2.90 -5.80 -5.54
N ASP A 62 -3.96 -6.60 -5.42
CA ASP A 62 -5.32 -6.11 -5.29
C ASP A 62 -5.54 -5.27 -4.02
N ASP A 63 -4.73 -5.44 -2.98
CA ASP A 63 -4.76 -4.61 -1.77
C ASP A 63 -4.65 -3.11 -2.11
N THR A 64 -3.61 -2.71 -2.84
CA THR A 64 -3.44 -1.29 -3.20
C THR A 64 -4.47 -0.83 -4.23
N ILE A 65 -4.89 -1.70 -5.15
CA ILE A 65 -5.93 -1.36 -6.13
C ILE A 65 -7.24 -1.01 -5.42
N MET A 66 -7.67 -1.84 -4.46
CA MET A 66 -8.89 -1.60 -3.68
C MET A 66 -8.72 -0.42 -2.70
N HIS A 67 -7.53 -0.24 -2.13
CA HIS A 67 -7.22 0.90 -1.27
C HIS A 67 -7.31 2.23 -2.03
N LEU A 68 -6.77 2.31 -3.25
CA LEU A 68 -6.87 3.49 -4.11
C LEU A 68 -8.31 3.76 -4.54
N ALA A 69 -9.06 2.75 -4.99
CA ALA A 69 -10.46 2.91 -5.34
C ALA A 69 -11.30 3.47 -4.17
N THR A 70 -11.00 3.00 -2.95
CA THR A 70 -11.63 3.51 -1.73
C THR A 70 -11.25 4.97 -1.46
N ALA A 71 -9.97 5.31 -1.55
CA ALA A 71 -9.47 6.67 -1.32
C ALA A 71 -10.05 7.65 -2.35
N GLU A 72 -10.13 7.26 -3.63
CA GLU A 72 -10.72 8.07 -4.71
C GLU A 72 -12.21 8.31 -4.49
N ALA A 73 -12.98 7.28 -4.09
CA ALA A 73 -14.39 7.44 -3.75
C ALA A 73 -14.59 8.43 -2.59
N LEU A 74 -13.75 8.33 -1.54
CA LEU A 74 -13.79 9.24 -0.40
C LEU A 74 -13.43 10.68 -0.79
N VAL A 75 -12.42 10.88 -1.64
CA VAL A 75 -12.05 12.23 -2.12
C VAL A 75 -13.17 12.83 -2.97
N LYS A 76 -13.84 12.01 -3.79
CA LYS A 76 -14.91 12.45 -4.70
C LYS A 76 -16.21 12.75 -3.98
N LEU A 77 -16.57 11.98 -2.96
CA LEU A 77 -17.92 11.97 -2.37
C LEU A 77 -17.96 12.20 -0.86
N GLY A 78 -16.83 12.19 -0.15
CA GLY A 78 -16.75 12.12 1.32
C GLY A 78 -17.27 13.31 2.12
N PHE A 79 -18.03 14.22 1.51
CA PHE A 79 -18.69 15.34 2.18
C PHE A 79 -20.18 15.01 2.44
N GLY A 80 -20.66 15.20 3.67
CA GLY A 80 -22.07 14.99 4.02
C GLY A 80 -22.52 13.53 3.89
N GLU A 81 -23.69 13.28 3.28
CA GLU A 81 -24.25 11.93 3.07
C GLU A 81 -23.40 11.04 2.14
N GLY A 82 -22.48 11.63 1.36
CA GLY A 82 -21.63 10.89 0.41
C GLY A 82 -20.48 10.11 1.06
N ALA A 83 -20.27 10.25 2.38
CA ALA A 83 -19.38 9.38 3.16
C ALA A 83 -20.04 8.06 3.62
N SER A 84 -21.32 7.83 3.30
CA SER A 84 -21.99 6.58 3.66
C SER A 84 -21.52 5.42 2.76
N LEU A 85 -21.39 4.22 3.34
CA LEU A 85 -20.93 3.03 2.61
C LEU A 85 -21.73 2.76 1.32
N PRO A 86 -23.07 2.81 1.29
CA PRO A 86 -23.82 2.55 0.04
C PRO A 86 -23.45 3.50 -1.10
N VAL A 87 -23.20 4.77 -0.78
CA VAL A 87 -22.82 5.79 -1.77
C VAL A 87 -21.38 5.58 -2.24
N LEU A 88 -20.46 5.28 -1.33
CA LEU A 88 -19.07 4.98 -1.67
C LEU A 88 -18.96 3.73 -2.54
N TYR A 89 -19.71 2.67 -2.24
CA TYR A 89 -19.74 1.44 -3.05
C TYR A 89 -20.16 1.69 -4.50
N GLN A 90 -21.15 2.56 -4.74
CA GLN A 90 -21.59 2.90 -6.10
C GLN A 90 -20.53 3.65 -6.91
N ALA A 91 -19.55 4.28 -6.26
CA ALA A 91 -18.48 5.00 -6.93
C ALA A 91 -17.24 4.15 -7.23
N MET A 92 -17.18 2.93 -6.68
CA MET A 92 -16.09 1.97 -6.90
C MET A 92 -16.37 1.00 -8.06
N VAL A 93 -17.53 1.11 -8.72
CA VAL A 93 -17.98 0.34 -9.90
C VAL A 93 -18.13 1.24 -11.11
#